data_AF-A0A7Y6XXR0-F1
#
_entry.id   AF-A0A7Y6XXR0-F1
#
_cell.length_a   1.000
_cell.length_b   1.000
_cell.length_c   1.000
_cell.angle_alpha   90.00
_cell.angle_beta   90.00
_cell.angle_gamma   90.00
#
_symmetry.space_group_name_H-M   'P 1'
#
loop_
_entity.id
_entity.type
_entity.pdbx_description
1 polymer ?
#
loop_
_entity_poly.entity_id
_entity_poly.type
_entity_poly.pdbx_seq_one_letter_code
_entity_poly.pdbx_strand_id
1 'polypeptide(L)' 'EITDFTVVDDMLDLSETATDFTDLASVQGAATDTVDGLLIDLGGGDSVLLQGISISDLSASNFIFG' A
#
# COMPACT_ATOMS: atom_id res chain seq x y z
N GLU A 1 1.95 -10.54 -1.79
CA GLU A 1 2.55 -9.95 -3.00
C GLU A 1 1.49 -9.86 -4.08
N ILE A 2 1.47 -8.77 -4.85
CA ILE A 2 0.54 -8.51 -5.94
C ILE A 2 1.37 -8.05 -7.15
N THR A 3 1.13 -8.65 -8.33
CA THR A 3 1.97 -8.45 -9.53
C THR A 3 1.29 -7.67 -10.65
N ASP A 4 -0.02 -7.49 -10.56
CA ASP A 4 -0.89 -6.90 -11.57
C ASP A 4 -1.68 -5.69 -11.04
N PHE A 5 -1.32 -5.18 -9.85
CA PHE A 5 -1.93 -3.97 -9.30
C PHE A 5 -1.62 -2.77 -10.19
N THR A 6 -2.64 -1.98 -10.49
CA THR A 6 -2.55 -0.75 -11.26
C THR A 6 -3.07 0.43 -10.43
N VAL A 7 -2.29 1.52 -10.38
CA VAL A 7 -2.69 2.75 -9.66
C VAL A 7 -3.84 3.50 -10.34
N VAL A 8 -4.33 3.04 -11.49
CA VAL A 8 -5.41 3.68 -12.24
C VAL A 8 -6.75 2.97 -12.01
N ASP A 9 -6.76 1.64 -11.98
CA ASP A 9 -8.00 0.86 -11.96
C ASP A 9 -8.25 0.17 -10.62
N ASP A 10 -7.20 -0.10 -9.83
CA ASP A 10 -7.31 -0.90 -8.62
C ASP A 10 -7.34 -0.08 -7.33
N MET A 11 -7.96 -0.68 -6.32
CA MET A 11 -7.98 -0.19 -4.94
C MET A 11 -7.49 -1.29 -4.01
N LEU A 12 -6.65 -0.93 -3.05
CA LEU A 12 -6.25 -1.79 -1.94
C LEU A 12 -7.10 -1.44 -0.71
N ASP A 13 -7.91 -2.39 -0.26
CA ASP A 13 -8.68 -2.23 0.97
C ASP A 13 -7.79 -2.51 2.18
N LEU A 14 -7.57 -1.47 2.99
CA LEU A 14 -6.75 -1.50 4.20
C LEU A 14 -7.61 -1.41 5.47
N SER A 15 -8.93 -1.43 5.36
CA SER A 15 -9.85 -1.20 6.49
C SER A 15 -9.80 -2.30 7.57
N GLU A 16 -9.24 -3.47 7.26
CA GLU A 16 -9.13 -4.60 8.19
C GLU A 16 -7.67 -4.94 8.57
N THR A 17 -6.71 -4.03 8.33
CA THR A 17 -5.31 -4.26 8.71
C THR A 17 -5.07 -4.00 10.20
N ALA A 18 -3.95 -4.54 10.74
CA ALA A 18 -3.58 -4.29 12.13
C ALA A 18 -3.06 -2.87 12.37
N THR A 19 -2.41 -2.28 11.36
CA THR A 19 -2.12 -0.85 11.33
C THR A 19 -3.39 -0.06 10.98
N ASP A 20 -3.62 1.03 11.70
CA ASP A 20 -4.72 1.96 11.48
C ASP A 20 -4.35 2.99 10.40
N PHE A 21 -4.69 2.70 9.15
CA PHE A 21 -4.45 3.60 8.01
C PHE A 21 -5.66 4.52 7.80
N THR A 22 -5.45 5.82 8.01
CA THR A 22 -6.51 6.84 7.97
C THR A 22 -6.38 7.80 6.78
N ASP A 23 -5.20 7.86 6.16
CA ASP A 23 -4.93 8.68 4.99
C ASP A 23 -3.73 8.17 4.17
N LEU A 24 -3.47 8.78 3.01
CA LEU A 24 -2.33 8.43 2.16
C LEU A 24 -0.98 8.59 2.90
N ALA A 25 -0.85 9.58 3.78
CA ALA A 25 0.40 9.84 4.49
C ALA A 25 0.71 8.69 5.47
N SER A 26 -0.29 8.11 6.11
CA SER A 26 -0.13 6.92 6.96
C SER A 26 0.36 5.71 6.16
N VAL A 27 -0.15 5.50 4.94
CA VAL A 27 0.32 4.44 4.03
C VAL A 27 1.77 4.69 3.61
N GLN A 28 2.08 5.91 3.15
CA GLN A 28 3.44 6.28 2.76
C GLN A 28 4.45 6.15 3.91
N GLY A 29 4.02 6.42 5.14
CA GLY A 29 4.85 6.27 6.35
C GLY A 29 5.15 4.82 6.72
N ALA A 30 4.27 3.88 6.34
CA ALA A 30 4.46 2.44 6.55
C ALA A 30 5.07 1.71 5.33
N ALA A 31 5.31 2.44 4.23
CA ALA A 31 5.79 1.86 3.00
C ALA A 31 7.29 2.10 2.78
N THR A 32 7.93 1.20 2.04
CA THR A 32 9.34 1.29 1.67
C THR A 32 9.49 0.86 0.20
N ASP A 33 10.09 1.74 -0.60
CA ASP A 33 10.51 1.38 -1.96
C ASP A 33 11.61 0.32 -1.90
N THR A 34 11.44 -0.74 -2.68
CA THR A 34 12.41 -1.83 -2.84
C THR A 34 12.82 -1.95 -4.31
N VAL A 35 13.76 -2.85 -4.61
CA VAL A 35 14.13 -3.13 -6.00
C VAL A 35 12.99 -3.76 -6.81
N ASP A 36 12.07 -4.46 -6.14
CA ASP A 36 10.99 -5.21 -6.79
C ASP A 36 9.66 -4.41 -6.82
N GLY A 37 9.55 -3.33 -6.05
CA GLY A 37 8.35 -2.50 -5.94
C GLY A 37 8.13 -1.95 -4.54
N LEU A 38 6.87 -1.72 -4.18
CA LEU A 38 6.49 -1.07 -2.93
C LEU A 38 6.11 -2.08 -1.85
N LEU A 39 6.89 -2.17 -0.78
CA LEU A 39 6.53 -2.97 0.39
C LEU A 39 5.79 -2.10 1.41
N ILE A 40 4.58 -2.48 1.78
CA ILE A 40 3.76 -1.80 2.80
C ILE A 40 3.65 -2.71 4.03
N ASP A 41 4.07 -2.21 5.19
CA ASP A 41 3.88 -2.87 6.49
C ASP A 41 2.44 -2.69 6.96
N LEU A 42 1.68 -3.79 7.05
CA LEU A 42 0.27 -3.78 7.42
C LEU A 42 0.06 -3.90 8.94
N GLY A 43 1.16 -3.92 9.71
CA GLY A 43 1.15 -4.17 11.14
C GLY A 43 0.97 -5.66 11.45
N GLY A 44 1.08 -6.02 12.74
CA GLY A 44 0.86 -7.40 13.18
C GLY A 44 1.88 -8.43 12.67
N GLY A 45 2.94 -7.99 11.98
CA GLY A 45 3.90 -8.84 11.28
C GLY A 45 3.54 -9.13 9.81
N ASP A 46 2.42 -8.59 9.33
CA ASP A 46 1.96 -8.75 7.96
C ASP A 46 2.49 -7.63 7.05
N SER A 47 2.67 -7.94 5.77
CA SER A 47 3.07 -6.96 4.77
C SER A 47 2.55 -7.35 3.39
N VAL A 48 2.44 -6.37 2.50
CA VAL A 48 2.14 -6.58 1.08
C VAL A 48 3.17 -5.89 0.21
N LEU A 49 3.67 -6.62 -0.80
CA LEU A 49 4.51 -6.09 -1.86
C LEU A 49 3.65 -5.84 -3.11
N LEU A 50 3.61 -4.60 -3.59
CA LEU A 50 3.04 -4.21 -4.89
C LEU A 50 4.18 -4.12 -5.90
N GLN A 51 4.32 -5.12 -6.77
CA GLN A 51 5.44 -5.14 -7.72
C GLN A 51 5.36 -3.98 -8.73
N GLY A 52 6.51 -3.39 -9.05
CA GLY A 52 6.62 -2.33 -10.06
C GLY A 52 5.95 -1.01 -9.69
N ILE A 53 5.40 -0.88 -8.48
CA ILE A 53 4.84 0.36 -7.93
C ILE A 53 5.89 1.03 -7.04
N SER A 54 5.97 2.36 -7.09
CA SER A 54 6.75 3.17 -6.16
C SER A 54 5.86 4.00 -5.24
N ILE A 55 6.40 4.48 -4.12
CA ILE A 55 5.70 5.41 -3.21
C ILE A 55 5.13 6.62 -3.97
N SER A 56 5.87 7.14 -4.95
CA SER A 56 5.47 8.31 -5.73
C SER A 56 4.30 8.08 -6.68
N ASP A 57 3.97 6.84 -6.99
CA ASP A 57 2.83 6.50 -7.87
C ASP A 57 1.50 6.48 -7.10
N LEU A 58 1.56 6.45 -5.77
CA LEU A 58 0.37 6.33 -4.93
C LEU A 58 -0.44 7.61 -4.84
N SER A 59 -1.76 7.43 -4.81
CA SER A 59 -2.74 8.46 -4.53
C SER A 59 -3.77 7.96 -3.52
N ALA A 60 -4.50 8.89 -2.88
CA ALA A 60 -5.54 8.51 -1.92
C ALA A 60 -6.67 7.68 -2.54
N SER A 61 -6.92 7.80 -3.85
CA SER A 61 -7.92 6.97 -4.54
C SER A 61 -7.53 5.50 -4.69
N ASN A 62 -6.28 5.14 -4.43
CA ASN A 62 -5.83 3.75 -4.49
C ASN A 62 -6.17 2.95 -3.23
N PHE A 63 -6.78 3.56 -2.22
CA PHE A 63 -6.96 2.94 -0.91
C PHE A 63 -8.39 3.11 -0.38
N ILE A 64 -8.84 2.09 0.33
CA ILE A 64 -9.96 2.19 1.28
C ILE A 64 -9.36 2.17 2.68
N PHE A 65 -9.57 3.26 3.42
CA PHE A 65 -9.05 3.46 4.78
C PHE A 65 -10.00 2.89 5.84
N GLY A 66 -9.45 2.57 7.02
CA GLY A 66 -10.16 2.06 8.20
C GLY A 66 -10.44 3.13 9.25
#